data_AF-A0A7Y8HL15-F1
#
_entry.id   AF-A0A7Y8HL15-F1
#
_cell.length_a   1.000
_cell.length_b   1.000
_cell.length_c   1.000
_cell.angle_alpha   90.00
_cell.angle_beta   90.00
_cell.angle_gamma   90.00
#
_symmetry.space_group_name_H-M   'P 1'
#
loop_
_entity.id
_entity.type
_entity.pdbx_description
1 polymer ?
#
loop_
_entity_poly.entity_id
_entity_poly.type
_entity_poly.pdbx_seq_one_letter_code
_entity_poly.pdbx_strand_id
1 'polypeptide(L)'
;MLSMSKLLSVISISAVTAFGATDSDVLNFFKNQISKNPQLELVSSNVIKKFDVAEPKGWQAVVVEIEFKVKDQNGSRKGNELIFVNGDYMSSNLINLKTGADLKYSATPPLDAKYYDKSRLVYGNEKAKTKIVIFSDPLCPFCMDYVPDAIEAVKKEPQKFALYFYHLPLEAIHPAATSLIKMVLA
;
A
#
# COMPACT_ATOMS: atom_id res chain seq x y z
N MET A 1 49.06 48.49 -26.62
CA MET A 1 49.54 47.21 -26.06
C MET A 1 48.37 46.56 -25.32
N LEU A 2 48.07 45.31 -25.71
CA LEU A 2 47.31 44.22 -25.07
C LEU A 2 46.75 44.45 -23.63
N SER A 3 45.60 43.92 -23.19
CA SER A 3 44.77 42.83 -23.71
C SER A 3 43.37 42.87 -23.07
N MET A 4 42.38 42.58 -23.90
CA MET A 4 41.09 42.02 -23.52
C MET A 4 41.29 40.67 -22.80
N SER A 5 40.32 40.26 -21.98
CA SER A 5 40.04 38.86 -21.56
C SER A 5 40.46 38.43 -20.15
N LYS A 6 39.51 37.73 -19.49
CA LYS A 6 39.62 36.78 -18.37
C LYS A 6 39.59 37.42 -16.97
N LEU A 7 38.61 37.18 -16.09
CA LEU A 7 37.91 35.92 -15.81
C LEU A 7 36.52 36.22 -15.20
N LEU A 8 35.46 35.85 -15.91
CA LEU A 8 34.20 35.42 -15.30
C LEU A 8 34.52 34.19 -14.45
N SER A 9 34.32 34.25 -13.14
CA SER A 9 34.21 33.04 -12.30
C SER A 9 32.78 32.95 -11.76
N VAL A 10 31.90 32.57 -12.68
CA VAL A 10 30.79 31.63 -12.54
C VAL A 10 30.40 31.29 -11.10
N ILE A 11 29.36 31.95 -10.59
CA ILE A 11 28.52 31.43 -9.51
C ILE A 11 27.62 30.36 -10.15
N SER A 12 28.12 29.13 -10.23
CA SER A 12 27.31 27.96 -10.54
C SER A 12 26.48 27.62 -9.31
N ILE A 13 25.34 28.30 -9.13
CA ILE A 13 24.28 27.74 -8.29
C ILE A 13 23.77 26.53 -9.07
N SER A 14 24.32 25.35 -8.75
CA SER A 14 23.72 24.09 -9.12
C SER A 14 22.40 23.98 -8.35
N ALA A 15 21.36 24.62 -8.87
CA ALA A 15 20.00 24.25 -8.55
C ALA A 15 19.82 22.85 -9.14
N VAL A 16 20.20 21.83 -8.35
CA VAL A 16 19.72 20.48 -8.55
C VAL A 16 18.24 20.54 -8.19
N THR A 17 17.43 21.10 -9.08
CA THR A 17 16.01 20.77 -9.09
C THR A 17 16.00 19.28 -9.39
N ALA A 18 15.75 18.47 -8.36
CA ALA A 18 15.46 17.07 -8.56
C ALA A 18 14.29 17.01 -9.55
N PHE A 19 14.59 16.65 -10.79
CA PHE A 19 13.62 16.40 -11.87
C PHE A 19 12.89 15.08 -11.57
N GLY A 20 12.20 15.02 -10.42
CA GLY A 20 11.34 13.92 -10.04
C GLY A 20 9.88 14.29 -10.32
N ALA A 21 9.07 13.32 -10.74
CA ALA A 21 7.64 13.52 -10.91
C ALA A 21 7.03 14.12 -9.62
N THR A 22 6.30 15.20 -9.81
CA THR A 22 5.63 15.92 -8.74
C THR A 22 4.40 15.14 -8.25
N ASP A 23 3.84 15.56 -7.11
CA ASP A 23 2.53 15.05 -6.67
C ASP A 23 1.46 15.23 -7.75
N SER A 24 1.48 16.36 -8.45
CA SER A 24 0.55 16.63 -9.52
C SER A 24 0.71 15.66 -10.68
N ASP A 25 1.93 15.28 -11.05
CA ASP A 25 2.18 14.31 -12.13
C ASP A 25 1.60 12.93 -11.80
N VAL A 26 1.81 12.46 -10.57
CA VAL A 26 1.25 11.21 -10.06
C VAL A 26 -0.27 11.24 -10.04
N LEU A 27 -0.87 12.30 -9.49
CA LEU A 27 -2.33 12.43 -9.41
C LEU A 27 -2.97 12.55 -10.79
N ASN A 28 -2.34 13.28 -11.70
CA ASN A 28 -2.77 13.41 -13.10
C ASN A 28 -2.72 12.06 -13.82
N PHE A 29 -1.70 11.23 -13.57
CA PHE A 29 -1.66 9.88 -14.10
C PHE A 29 -2.90 9.08 -13.68
N PHE A 30 -3.21 9.01 -12.38
CA PHE A 30 -4.38 8.25 -11.91
C PHE A 30 -5.69 8.80 -12.44
N LYS A 31 -5.86 10.13 -12.46
CA LYS A 31 -7.02 10.78 -13.08
C LYS A 31 -7.18 10.37 -14.54
N ASN A 32 -6.09 10.39 -15.31
CA ASN A 32 -6.09 10.01 -16.71
C ASN A 32 -6.30 8.50 -16.93
N GLN A 33 -5.88 7.63 -16.01
CA GLN A 33 -6.16 6.19 -16.12
C GLN A 33 -7.62 5.87 -15.81
N ILE A 34 -8.18 6.48 -14.76
CA ILE A 34 -9.57 6.24 -14.33
C ILE A 34 -10.54 6.79 -15.39
N SER A 35 -10.26 7.96 -15.98
CA SER A 35 -11.11 8.55 -17.01
C SER A 35 -11.23 7.72 -18.29
N LYS A 36 -10.30 6.79 -18.55
CA LYS A 36 -10.38 5.85 -19.67
C LYS A 36 -11.47 4.80 -19.49
N ASN A 37 -11.92 4.55 -18.26
CA ASN A 37 -13.02 3.64 -18.00
C ASN A 37 -14.32 4.45 -17.82
N PRO A 38 -15.25 4.44 -18.79
CA PRO A 38 -16.47 5.22 -18.70
C PRO A 38 -17.43 4.76 -17.59
N GLN A 39 -17.20 3.58 -16.97
CA GLN A 39 -17.97 3.11 -15.82
C GLN A 39 -17.47 3.70 -14.49
N LEU A 40 -16.28 4.31 -14.47
CA LEU A 40 -15.69 4.89 -13.28
C LEU A 40 -15.77 6.42 -13.32
N GLU A 41 -16.05 7.00 -12.16
CA GLU A 41 -16.00 8.45 -11.93
C GLU A 41 -15.04 8.72 -10.78
N LEU A 42 -13.99 9.50 -11.02
CA LEU A 42 -13.07 9.91 -9.96
C LEU A 42 -13.77 10.93 -9.05
N VAL A 43 -13.87 10.62 -7.76
CA VAL A 43 -14.39 11.53 -6.73
C VAL A 43 -13.26 12.36 -6.14
N SER A 44 -12.18 11.71 -5.71
CA SER A 44 -11.01 12.38 -5.15
C SER A 44 -9.73 11.57 -5.35
N SER A 45 -8.58 12.24 -5.38
CA SER A 45 -7.27 11.59 -5.40
C SER A 45 -6.26 12.45 -4.64
N ASN A 46 -5.59 11.88 -3.64
CA ASN A 46 -4.64 12.60 -2.79
C ASN A 46 -3.38 11.77 -2.56
N VAL A 47 -2.22 12.42 -2.54
CA VAL A 47 -1.02 11.79 -2.00
C VAL A 47 -1.05 11.92 -0.48
N ILE A 48 -1.10 10.78 0.22
CA ILE A 48 -1.24 10.76 1.68
C ILE A 48 0.08 10.51 2.41
N LYS A 49 1.03 9.82 1.76
CA LYS A 49 2.38 9.58 2.31
C LYS A 49 3.41 9.48 1.19
N LYS A 50 4.62 9.96 1.48
CA LYS A 50 5.83 9.73 0.70
C LYS A 50 6.98 9.33 1.61
N PHE A 51 7.81 8.42 1.15
CA PHE A 51 9.03 8.03 1.84
C PHE A 51 10.06 7.53 0.84
N ASP A 52 11.33 7.78 1.15
CA ASP A 52 12.44 7.37 0.30
C ASP A 52 12.64 5.85 0.37
N VAL A 53 12.93 5.25 -0.78
CA VAL A 53 13.36 3.85 -0.85
C VAL A 53 14.86 3.81 -0.65
N ALA A 54 15.33 3.09 0.38
CA ALA A 54 16.75 3.03 0.70
C ALA A 54 17.60 2.48 -0.46
N GLU A 55 17.13 1.41 -1.11
CA GLU A 55 17.72 0.83 -2.31
C GLU A 55 16.61 0.24 -3.19
N PRO A 56 16.60 0.46 -4.53
CA PRO A 56 17.57 1.24 -5.29
C PRO A 56 17.43 2.76 -5.06
N LYS A 57 18.55 3.46 -4.98
CA LYS A 57 18.58 4.92 -4.81
C LYS A 57 17.80 5.67 -5.90
N GLY A 58 17.24 6.82 -5.53
CA GLY A 58 16.48 7.70 -6.42
C GLY A 58 15.00 7.33 -6.57
N TRP A 59 14.59 6.18 -6.04
CA TRP A 59 13.18 5.80 -5.98
C TRP A 59 12.53 6.30 -4.70
N GLN A 60 11.31 6.81 -4.85
CA GLN A 60 10.42 7.16 -3.76
C GLN A 60 9.19 6.28 -3.81
N ALA A 61 8.69 5.91 -2.64
CA ALA A 61 7.45 5.21 -2.48
C ALA A 61 6.36 6.22 -2.09
N VAL A 62 5.26 6.21 -2.83
CA VAL A 62 4.17 7.17 -2.75
C VAL A 62 2.87 6.42 -2.53
N VAL A 63 2.17 6.75 -1.44
CA VAL A 63 0.84 6.22 -1.16
C VAL A 63 -0.19 7.22 -1.65
N VAL A 64 -0.96 6.80 -2.65
CA VAL A 64 -2.03 7.58 -3.26
C VAL A 64 -3.36 7.02 -2.81
N GLU A 65 -4.15 7.87 -2.19
CA GLU A 65 -5.54 7.58 -1.85
C GLU A 65 -6.42 7.98 -3.03
N ILE A 66 -7.24 7.06 -3.51
CA ILE A 66 -8.13 7.25 -4.64
C ILE A 66 -9.54 6.89 -4.20
N GLU A 67 -10.48 7.79 -4.46
CA GLU A 67 -11.89 7.55 -4.29
C GLU A 67 -12.59 7.62 -5.65
N PHE A 68 -13.31 6.57 -6.01
CA PHE A 68 -14.06 6.49 -7.27
C PHE A 68 -15.48 6.00 -7.04
N LYS A 69 -16.41 6.40 -7.91
CA LYS A 69 -17.74 5.83 -8.01
C LYS A 69 -17.83 4.92 -9.23
N VAL A 70 -18.67 3.91 -9.14
CA VAL A 70 -19.07 3.09 -10.28
C VAL A 70 -20.48 3.55 -10.66
N LYS A 71 -20.73 3.94 -11.92
CA LYS A 71 -21.97 4.65 -12.34
C LYS A 71 -23.28 3.96 -11.92
N ASP A 72 -23.27 2.63 -11.84
CA ASP A 72 -24.45 1.81 -11.51
C ASP A 72 -24.40 1.22 -10.10
N GLN A 73 -23.46 1.65 -9.25
CA GLN A 73 -23.40 1.24 -7.85
C GLN A 73 -23.55 2.42 -6.91
N ASN A 74 -24.29 2.21 -5.84
CA ASN A 74 -24.41 3.20 -4.79
C ASN A 74 -23.10 3.33 -3.98
N GLY A 75 -22.76 4.59 -3.72
CA GLY A 75 -21.60 4.99 -2.93
C GLY A 75 -20.30 5.06 -3.72
N SER A 76 -19.30 5.69 -3.12
CA SER A 76 -17.92 5.67 -3.59
C SER A 76 -17.17 4.46 -3.02
N ARG A 77 -16.03 4.16 -3.61
CA ARG A 77 -15.03 3.19 -3.16
C ARG A 77 -13.74 3.94 -2.98
N LYS A 78 -13.15 3.78 -1.80
CA LYS A 78 -11.92 4.45 -1.40
C LYS A 78 -10.83 3.40 -1.20
N GLY A 79 -9.69 3.59 -1.82
CA GLY A 79 -8.55 2.67 -1.76
C GLY A 79 -7.23 3.42 -1.76
N ASN A 80 -6.22 2.79 -1.16
CA ASN A 80 -4.85 3.29 -1.18
C ASN A 80 -4.02 2.43 -2.13
N GLU A 81 -3.30 3.07 -3.05
CA GLU A 81 -2.32 2.43 -3.90
C GLU A 81 -0.92 2.89 -3.48
N LEU A 82 -0.01 1.93 -3.30
CA LEU A 82 1.40 2.19 -3.10
C LEU A 82 2.12 2.04 -4.44
N ILE A 83 2.66 3.15 -4.95
CA ILE A 83 3.49 3.16 -6.15
C ILE A 83 4.91 3.59 -5.83
N PHE A 84 5.81 3.28 -6.75
CA PHE A 84 7.19 3.75 -6.75
C PHE A 84 7.40 4.73 -7.89
N VAL A 85 8.16 5.79 -7.64
CA VAL A 85 8.39 6.88 -8.58
C VAL A 85 9.88 7.22 -8.61
N ASN A 86 10.44 7.43 -9.80
CA ASN A 86 11.80 7.92 -10.01
C ASN A 86 11.86 8.68 -11.34
N GLY A 87 12.14 9.99 -11.27
CA GLY A 87 12.05 10.84 -12.44
C GLY A 87 10.64 10.82 -13.03
N ASP A 88 10.55 10.62 -14.36
CA ASP A 88 9.30 10.49 -15.11
C ASP A 88 8.72 9.06 -15.11
N TYR A 89 9.35 8.13 -14.38
CA TYR A 89 8.97 6.72 -14.37
C TYR A 89 8.25 6.34 -13.09
N MET A 90 7.26 5.45 -13.23
CA MET A 90 6.58 4.82 -12.09
C MET A 90 6.54 3.30 -12.23
N SER A 91 6.46 2.61 -11.09
CA SER A 91 6.23 1.17 -11.02
C SER A 91 5.29 0.82 -9.87
N SER A 92 4.46 -0.21 -10.04
CA SER A 92 3.61 -0.76 -8.97
C SER A 92 4.38 -1.70 -8.04
N ASN A 93 5.49 -2.27 -8.52
CA ASN A 93 6.31 -3.25 -7.82
C ASN A 93 7.79 -2.99 -8.13
N LEU A 94 8.64 -3.08 -7.12
CA LEU A 94 10.09 -3.01 -7.30
C LEU A 94 10.69 -4.28 -6.71
N ILE A 95 11.09 -5.21 -7.58
CA ILE A 95 11.62 -6.51 -7.18
C ILE A 95 13.14 -6.47 -7.25
N ASN A 96 13.80 -6.76 -6.13
CA ASN A 96 15.24 -6.95 -6.10
C ASN A 96 15.58 -8.32 -6.70
N LEU A 97 16.17 -8.34 -7.90
CA LEU A 97 16.49 -9.58 -8.61
C LEU A 97 17.51 -10.47 -7.90
N LYS A 98 18.34 -9.92 -6.99
CA LYS A 98 19.33 -10.70 -6.25
C LYS A 98 18.74 -11.41 -5.05
N THR A 99 17.80 -10.78 -4.36
CA THR A 99 17.18 -11.32 -3.14
C THR A 99 15.79 -11.91 -3.37
N GLY A 100 15.17 -11.63 -4.52
CA GLY A 100 13.77 -11.92 -4.80
C GLY A 100 12.77 -11.05 -4.01
N ALA A 101 13.25 -10.10 -3.20
CA ALA A 101 12.38 -9.29 -2.35
C ALA A 101 11.63 -8.25 -3.17
N ASP A 102 10.30 -8.25 -3.06
CA ASP A 102 9.47 -7.13 -3.53
C ASP A 102 9.45 -6.03 -2.46
N LEU A 103 9.99 -4.87 -2.81
CA LEU A 103 10.10 -3.72 -1.92
C LEU A 103 8.73 -3.17 -1.51
N LYS A 104 7.64 -3.49 -2.23
CA LYS A 104 6.27 -3.11 -1.85
C LYS A 104 5.93 -3.54 -0.42
N TYR A 105 6.38 -4.72 0.01
CA TYR A 105 6.13 -5.21 1.36
C TYR A 105 6.89 -4.43 2.44
N SER A 106 8.13 -4.03 2.17
CA SER A 106 8.91 -3.20 3.10
C SER A 106 8.47 -1.72 3.12
N ALA A 107 7.90 -1.26 2.00
CA ALA A 107 7.39 0.09 1.82
C ALA A 107 5.97 0.25 2.36
N THR A 108 5.21 -0.84 2.55
CA THR A 108 3.84 -0.75 3.05
C THR A 108 3.84 -0.18 4.48
N PRO A 109 3.13 0.94 4.74
CA PRO A 109 3.04 1.49 6.09
C PRO A 109 2.45 0.48 7.06
N PRO A 110 2.86 0.50 8.35
CA PRO A 110 2.26 -0.37 9.34
C PRO A 110 0.76 -0.06 9.49
N LEU A 111 -0.01 -1.09 9.86
CA LEU A 111 -1.43 -0.94 10.18
C LEU A 111 -1.62 -0.02 11.40
N ASP A 112 -2.74 0.72 11.40
CA ASP A 112 -3.17 1.54 12.54
C ASP A 112 -3.28 0.72 13.82
N ALA A 113 -3.00 1.35 14.96
CA ALA A 113 -3.05 0.70 16.28
C ALA A 113 -4.40 0.02 16.60
N LYS A 114 -5.50 0.54 16.03
CA LYS A 114 -6.87 0.00 16.17
C LYS A 114 -7.02 -1.45 15.70
N TYR A 115 -6.13 -1.93 14.84
CA TYR A 115 -6.17 -3.29 14.32
C TYR A 115 -5.45 -4.31 15.22
N TYR A 116 -4.81 -3.86 16.31
CA TYR A 116 -4.21 -4.74 17.33
C TYR A 116 -5.10 -4.81 18.58
N ASP A 117 -6.41 -4.87 18.39
CA ASP A 117 -7.39 -4.97 19.48
C ASP A 117 -7.29 -6.33 20.18
N LYS A 118 -7.08 -6.31 21.49
CA LYS A 118 -7.01 -7.50 22.33
C LYS A 118 -8.23 -8.41 22.18
N SER A 119 -9.43 -7.86 21.96
CA SER A 119 -10.65 -8.65 21.75
C SER A 119 -10.60 -9.54 20.49
N ARG A 120 -9.68 -9.22 19.57
CA ARG A 120 -9.46 -9.93 18.30
C ARG A 120 -8.22 -10.82 18.31
N LEU A 121 -7.48 -10.86 19.43
CA LEU A 121 -6.33 -11.74 19.58
C LEU A 121 -6.79 -13.20 19.63
N VAL A 122 -6.46 -13.98 18.60
CA VAL A 122 -6.84 -15.39 18.50
C VAL A 122 -5.76 -16.34 18.98
N TYR A 123 -4.47 -15.99 18.80
CA TYR A 123 -3.34 -16.80 19.21
C TYR A 123 -2.09 -15.97 19.52
N GLY A 124 -1.19 -16.52 20.34
CA GLY A 124 0.10 -15.92 20.67
C GLY A 124 0.08 -14.95 21.85
N ASN A 125 1.17 -14.20 22.00
CA ASN A 125 1.38 -13.27 23.11
C ASN A 125 1.04 -11.84 22.68
N GLU A 126 0.06 -11.20 23.30
CA GLU A 126 -0.35 -9.80 23.04
C GLU A 126 0.83 -8.79 23.03
N LYS A 127 1.85 -9.06 23.85
CA LYS A 127 3.05 -8.23 24.00
C LYS A 127 4.19 -8.62 23.05
N ALA A 128 3.97 -9.57 22.14
CA ALA A 128 4.95 -9.96 21.15
C ALA A 128 5.36 -8.77 20.27
N LYS A 129 6.63 -8.73 19.89
CA LYS A 129 7.18 -7.69 19.01
C LYS A 129 6.56 -7.77 17.61
N THR A 130 6.32 -8.97 17.12
CA THR A 130 5.72 -9.18 15.80
C THR A 130 4.23 -9.44 15.95
N LYS A 131 3.43 -8.55 15.36
CA LYS A 131 1.96 -8.64 15.37
C LYS A 131 1.48 -8.89 13.95
N ILE A 132 0.60 -9.87 13.80
CA ILE A 132 0.01 -10.29 12.53
C ILE A 132 -1.48 -10.01 12.63
N VAL A 133 -2.05 -9.39 11.60
CA VAL A 133 -3.49 -9.18 11.49
C VAL A 133 -3.97 -9.88 10.23
N ILE A 134 -4.90 -10.82 10.38
CA ILE A 134 -5.53 -11.51 9.26
C ILE A 134 -6.94 -10.95 9.07
N PHE A 135 -7.21 -10.49 7.85
CA PHE A 135 -8.56 -10.21 7.36
C PHE A 135 -8.97 -11.38 6.47
N SER A 136 -10.07 -12.05 6.80
CA SER A 136 -10.49 -13.26 6.09
C SER A 136 -11.97 -13.27 5.81
N ASP A 137 -12.30 -13.68 4.58
CA ASP A 137 -13.64 -14.08 4.18
C ASP A 137 -13.77 -15.60 4.33
N PRO A 138 -14.78 -16.14 5.04
CA PRO A 138 -14.93 -17.59 5.21
C PRO A 138 -15.29 -18.35 3.92
N LEU A 139 -15.70 -17.66 2.85
CA LEU A 139 -16.05 -18.25 1.56
C LEU A 139 -14.96 -18.06 0.50
N CYS A 140 -13.87 -17.36 0.81
CA CYS A 140 -12.75 -17.20 -0.11
C CYS A 140 -11.87 -18.46 -0.08
N PRO A 141 -11.74 -19.22 -1.20
CA PRO A 141 -10.95 -20.45 -1.22
C PRO A 141 -9.49 -20.24 -0.79
N PHE A 142 -8.85 -19.16 -1.25
CA PHE A 142 -7.49 -18.81 -0.84
C PHE A 142 -7.37 -18.57 0.67
N CYS A 143 -8.37 -17.94 1.29
CA CYS A 143 -8.37 -17.72 2.73
C CYS A 143 -8.58 -19.06 3.47
N MET A 144 -9.48 -19.90 2.98
CA MET A 144 -9.72 -21.23 3.56
C MET A 144 -8.47 -22.10 3.55
N ASP A 145 -7.68 -22.01 2.49
CA ASP A 145 -6.42 -22.76 2.36
C ASP A 145 -5.31 -22.15 3.24
N TYR A 146 -5.13 -20.81 3.21
CA TYR A 146 -3.98 -20.15 3.83
C TYR A 146 -4.11 -19.94 5.35
N VAL A 147 -5.29 -19.55 5.83
CA VAL A 147 -5.49 -19.12 7.23
C VAL A 147 -5.18 -20.23 8.25
N PRO A 148 -5.58 -21.49 8.05
CA PRO A 148 -5.23 -22.58 8.97
C PRO A 148 -3.71 -22.73 9.15
N ASP A 149 -2.96 -22.70 8.05
CA ASP A 149 -1.50 -22.83 8.06
C ASP A 149 -0.83 -21.64 8.76
N ALA A 150 -1.31 -20.42 8.52
CA ALA A 150 -0.83 -19.22 9.20
C ALA A 150 -1.06 -19.28 10.72
N ILE A 151 -2.22 -19.76 11.15
CA ILE A 151 -2.53 -19.99 12.57
C ILE A 151 -1.59 -21.05 13.16
N GLU A 152 -1.35 -22.16 12.44
CA GLU A 152 -0.46 -23.21 12.90
C GLU A 152 0.99 -22.73 13.04
N ALA A 153 1.47 -21.92 12.09
CA ALA A 153 2.79 -21.31 12.16
C ALA A 153 2.95 -20.42 13.40
N VAL A 154 1.95 -19.59 13.72
CA VAL A 154 1.96 -18.76 14.94
C VAL A 154 1.94 -19.62 16.20
N LYS A 155 1.15 -20.71 16.22
CA LYS A 155 1.08 -21.64 17.36
C LYS A 155 2.43 -22.30 17.69
N LYS A 156 3.30 -22.49 16.69
CA LYS A 156 4.65 -23.05 16.89
C LYS A 156 5.59 -22.09 17.64
N GLU A 157 5.33 -20.78 17.57
CA GLU A 157 6.17 -19.75 18.22
C GLU A 157 5.34 -18.68 18.96
N PRO A 158 4.53 -19.06 19.97
CA PRO A 158 3.50 -18.19 20.54
C PRO A 158 4.07 -17.00 21.33
N GLN A 159 5.35 -17.04 21.72
CA GLN A 159 6.02 -15.91 22.39
C GLN A 159 6.55 -14.86 21.41
N LYS A 160 6.77 -15.23 20.13
CA LYS A 160 7.31 -14.31 19.12
C LYS A 160 6.23 -13.58 18.35
N PHE A 161 5.01 -14.12 18.30
CA PHE A 161 3.91 -13.61 17.49
C PHE A 161 2.65 -13.34 18.31
N ALA A 162 1.91 -12.30 17.91
CA ALA A 162 0.53 -12.06 18.30
C ALA A 162 -0.33 -12.08 17.03
N LEU A 163 -1.34 -12.94 16.97
CA LEU A 163 -2.22 -13.05 15.82
C LEU A 163 -3.62 -12.51 16.13
N TYR A 164 -4.02 -11.48 15.39
CA TYR A 164 -5.32 -10.85 15.46
C TYR A 164 -6.15 -11.24 14.24
N PHE A 165 -7.43 -11.54 14.42
CA PHE A 165 -8.30 -12.01 13.34
C PHE A 165 -9.54 -11.14 13.18
N TYR A 166 -9.81 -10.73 11.94
CA TYR A 166 -10.95 -9.93 11.55
C TYR A 166 -11.70 -10.62 10.41
N HIS A 167 -13.02 -10.76 10.58
CA HIS A 167 -13.88 -11.19 9.49
C HIS A 167 -14.03 -10.05 8.47
N LEU A 168 -13.80 -10.37 7.20
CA LEU A 168 -13.94 -9.46 6.07
C LEU A 168 -14.84 -10.11 5.01
N PRO A 169 -16.18 -10.12 5.20
CA PRO A 169 -17.08 -10.66 4.19
C PRO A 169 -17.06 -9.77 2.94
N LEU A 170 -16.66 -10.35 1.81
CA LEU A 170 -16.64 -9.68 0.51
C LEU A 170 -18.01 -9.85 -0.15
N GLU A 171 -19.05 -9.23 0.42
CA GLU A 171 -20.46 -9.42 0.04
C GLU A 171 -20.75 -9.28 -1.46
N ALA A 172 -19.95 -8.47 -2.17
CA ALA A 172 -20.06 -8.28 -3.61
C ALA A 172 -19.80 -9.56 -4.42
N ILE A 173 -18.97 -10.47 -3.91
CA ILE A 173 -18.60 -11.73 -4.59
C ILE A 173 -18.92 -12.98 -3.75
N HIS A 174 -19.08 -12.82 -2.44
CA HIS A 174 -19.43 -13.88 -1.48
C HIS A 174 -20.64 -13.46 -0.62
N PRO A 175 -21.85 -13.37 -1.21
CA PRO A 175 -23.02 -12.79 -0.54
C PRO A 175 -23.45 -13.54 0.72
N ALA A 176 -23.14 -14.84 0.83
CA ALA A 176 -23.47 -15.65 2.01
C ALA A 176 -22.46 -15.51 3.16
N ALA A 177 -21.32 -14.83 2.96
CA ALA A 177 -20.24 -14.76 3.94
C ALA A 177 -20.71 -14.11 5.26
N THR A 178 -21.46 -13.02 5.18
CA THR A 178 -21.99 -12.31 6.36
C THR A 178 -22.93 -13.18 7.18
N SER A 179 -23.81 -13.95 6.53
CA SER A 179 -24.72 -14.88 7.22
C SER A 179 -23.94 -16.00 7.92
N LEU A 180 -22.91 -16.53 7.27
CA LEU A 180 -22.05 -17.56 7.84
C LEU A 180 -21.28 -17.05 9.07
N ILE A 181 -20.69 -15.85 8.98
CA ILE A 181 -19.99 -15.22 10.11
C ILE A 181 -20.94 -15.03 11.29
N LYS A 182 -22.16 -14.53 11.06
CA LYS A 182 -23.16 -14.37 12.12
C LYS A 182 -23.50 -15.69 12.80
N MET A 183 -23.57 -16.78 12.05
CA MET A 183 -23.85 -18.11 12.60
C MET A 183 -22.69 -18.65 13.44
N VAL A 184 -21.44 -18.40 13.04
CA VAL A 184 -20.25 -18.85 13.76
C VAL A 184 -20.00 -18.05 15.05
N LEU A 185 -20.46 -16.79 15.10
CA LEU A 185 -20.29 -15.89 16.24
C LEU A 185 -21.48 -15.84 17.20
N ALA A 186 -22.61 -16.46 16.84
CA ALA A 186 -23.80 -16.57 17.69
C ALA A 186 -23.65 -17.71 18.70
#